data_AF-A0A1W9ZNU5-F1
#
_entry.id   AF-A0A1W9ZNU5-F1
#
_cell.length_a   1.000
_cell.length_b   1.000
_cell.length_c   1.000
_cell.angle_alpha   90.00
_cell.angle_beta   90.00
_cell.angle_gamma   90.00
#
_symmetry.space_group_name_H-M   'P 1'
#
loop_
_entity.id
_entity.type
_entity.pdbx_description
1 polymer ?
#
loop_
_entity_poly.entity_id
_entity_poly.type
_entity_poly.pdbx_seq_one_letter_code
_entity_poly.pdbx_strand_id
1 'polypeptide(L)' 'MTQVQQEADCDLAALRAAAGTWMLIELWPDTKAFNKHNLALGVTTLRGEVGEYRNGAQDVEISQSVVSGNPADGELGG' A
#
# COMPACT_ATOMS: atom_id res chain seq x y z
N MET A 1 -0.92 -5.91 13.56
CA MET A 1 -1.14 -5.99 12.09
C MET A 1 -2.59 -5.82 11.63
N THR A 2 -3.63 -6.21 12.38
CA THR A 2 -5.03 -6.22 11.86
C THR A 2 -5.64 -4.83 11.61
N GLN A 3 -5.18 -3.77 12.29
CA GLN A 3 -5.84 -2.46 12.21
C GLN A 3 -5.52 -1.68 10.91
N VAL A 4 -4.31 -1.86 10.37
CA VAL A 4 -3.82 -1.14 9.17
C VAL A 4 -4.51 -1.66 7.89
N GLN A 5 -4.80 -2.97 7.84
CA GLN A 5 -5.34 -3.64 6.65
C GLN A 5 -6.88 -3.72 6.62
N GLN A 6 -7.57 -3.18 7.63
CA GLN A 6 -9.02 -3.29 7.81
C GLN A 6 -9.73 -1.94 7.71
N GLU A 7 -9.06 -0.90 7.21
CA GLU A 7 -9.65 0.42 7.04
C GLU A 7 -10.70 0.37 5.93
N ALA A 8 -11.92 0.84 6.25
CA ALA A 8 -13.08 0.74 5.36
C ALA A 8 -12.93 1.49 4.03
N ASP A 9 -12.02 2.47 3.99
CA ASP A 9 -11.73 3.28 2.80
C ASP A 9 -10.60 2.67 1.93
N CYS A 10 -10.05 1.49 2.28
CA CYS A 10 -8.99 0.83 1.53
C CYS A 10 -9.58 -0.19 0.55
N ASP A 11 -9.39 0.04 -0.74
CA ASP A 11 -9.95 -0.81 -1.82
C ASP A 11 -9.20 -2.15 -1.95
N LEU A 12 -7.92 -2.18 -1.58
CA LEU A 12 -7.08 -3.38 -1.55
C LEU A 12 -6.05 -3.27 -0.44
N ALA A 13 -5.93 -4.31 0.39
CA ALA A 13 -4.79 -4.50 1.27
C ALA A 13 -4.20 -5.89 1.01
N ALA A 14 -2.98 -5.94 0.49
CA ALA A 14 -2.30 -7.20 0.19
C ALA A 14 -0.88 -7.21 0.78
N LEU A 15 -0.50 -8.32 1.40
CA LEU A 15 0.87 -8.57 1.84
C LEU A 15 1.52 -9.59 0.89
N ARG A 16 2.67 -9.24 0.32
CA ARG A 16 3.48 -10.11 -0.54
C ARG A 16 4.87 -10.27 0.04
N ALA A 17 5.45 -11.45 -0.13
CA ALA A 17 6.84 -11.73 0.22
C ALA A 17 7.58 -12.18 -1.04
N ALA A 18 8.76 -11.63 -1.28
CA ALA A 18 9.63 -12.00 -2.39
C ALA A 18 11.10 -11.82 -2.00
N ALA A 19 11.90 -12.87 -2.14
CA ALA A 19 13.37 -12.82 -2.00
C ALA A 19 13.90 -12.01 -0.79
N GLY A 20 13.32 -12.22 0.40
CA GLY A 20 13.74 -11.52 1.63
C GLY A 20 13.11 -10.13 1.83
N THR A 21 12.28 -9.67 0.90
CA THR A 21 11.52 -8.43 0.99
C THR A 21 10.04 -8.71 1.23
N TRP A 22 9.41 -7.87 2.04
CA TRP A 22 7.96 -7.85 2.23
C TRP A 22 7.40 -6.57 1.64
N MET A 23 6.30 -6.68 0.91
CA MET A 23 5.60 -5.56 0.28
C MET A 23 4.18 -5.53 0.82
N LEU A 24 3.81 -4.42 1.46
CA LEU A 24 2.43 -4.07 1.72
C LEU A 24 1.95 -3.24 0.54
N ILE A 25 0.98 -3.77 -0.21
CA ILE A 25 0.38 -3.11 -1.36
C ILE A 25 -1.01 -2.66 -0.93
N GLU A 26 -1.24 -1.36 -1.03
CA GLU A 26 -2.50 -0.74 -0.66
C GLU A 26 -3.05 0.08 -1.82
N LEU A 27 -4.34 -0.09 -2.10
CA LEU A 27 -5.07 0.75 -3.03
C LEU A 27 -6.02 1.65 -2.23
N TRP A 28 -5.90 2.94 -2.49
CA TRP A 28 -6.72 3.97 -1.87
C TRP A 28 -7.53 4.70 -2.95
N PRO A 29 -8.75 5.15 -2.64
CA PRO A 29 -9.62 5.83 -3.60
C PRO A 29 -9.03 7.16 -4.08
N ASP A 30 -8.23 7.82 -3.23
CA ASP A 30 -7.48 9.03 -3.59
C ASP A 30 -6.28 9.26 -2.65
N THR A 31 -5.44 10.23 -3.00
CA THR A 31 -4.26 10.61 -2.20
C THR A 31 -4.63 11.17 -0.83
N LYS A 32 -5.83 11.72 -0.64
CA LYS A 32 -6.28 12.25 0.66
C LYS A 32 -6.57 11.11 1.63
N ALA A 33 -7.24 10.04 1.18
CA ALA A 33 -7.46 8.83 1.94
C ALA A 33 -6.12 8.16 2.30
N PHE A 34 -5.22 8.00 1.33
CA PHE A 34 -3.87 7.49 1.58
C PHE A 34 -3.10 8.33 2.62
N ASN A 35 -3.13 9.66 2.52
CA ASN A 35 -2.41 10.52 3.46
C ASN A 35 -3.00 10.43 4.88
N LYS A 36 -4.33 10.33 5.01
CA LYS A 36 -4.98 10.10 6.31
C LYS A 36 -4.53 8.78 6.91
N HIS A 37 -4.49 7.72 6.11
CA HIS A 37 -3.98 6.42 6.52
C HIS A 37 -2.51 6.46 6.95
N ASN A 38 -1.64 7.05 6.11
CA ASN A 38 -0.19 7.09 6.35
C ASN A 38 0.19 7.86 7.63
N LEU A 39 -0.70 8.73 8.13
CA LEU A 39 -0.56 9.45 9.40
C LEU A 39 -1.23 8.74 10.59
N ALA A 40 -1.95 7.63 10.36
CA ALA A 40 -2.64 6.91 11.42
C ALA A 40 -1.65 6.30 12.43
N LEU A 41 -2.06 6.26 13.69
CA LEU A 41 -1.26 5.66 14.76
C LEU A 41 -0.92 4.19 14.46
N GLY A 42 -1.86 3.45 13.86
CA GLY A 42 -1.64 2.05 13.47
C GLY A 42 -0.48 1.89 12.49
N VAL A 43 -0.32 2.80 11.53
CA VAL A 43 0.81 2.82 10.59
C VAL A 43 2.11 3.16 11.33
N THR A 44 2.07 4.11 12.27
CA THR A 44 3.24 4.44 13.10
C THR A 44 3.69 3.23 13.93
N THR A 45 2.76 2.53 14.58
CA THR A 45 3.03 1.29 15.32
C THR A 45 3.61 0.22 14.41
N LEU A 46 3.01 -0.02 13.24
CA LEU A 46 3.51 -1.00 12.27
C LEU A 46 4.95 -0.68 11.84
N ARG A 47 5.25 0.57 11.52
CA ARG A 47 6.61 1.01 11.12
C ARG A 47 7.65 0.76 12.21
N GLY A 48 7.27 0.94 13.48
CA GLY A 48 8.09 0.66 14.65
C GLY A 48 8.32 -0.84 14.84
N GLU A 49 7.24 -1.63 14.89
CA GLU A 49 7.30 -3.09 15.07
C GLU A 49 8.13 -3.78 13.96
N VAL A 50 7.90 -3.40 12.70
CA VAL A 50 8.63 -3.98 11.56
C VAL A 50 10.07 -3.44 11.50
N GLY A 51 10.32 -2.25 12.03
CA GLY A 51 11.62 -1.57 11.96
C GLY A 51 12.78 -2.37 12.53
N GLU A 52 12.54 -3.08 13.64
CA GLU A 52 13.53 -3.97 14.28
C GLU A 52 13.97 -5.14 13.39
N TYR A 53 13.18 -5.47 12.35
CA TYR A 53 13.42 -6.59 11.45
C TYR A 53 13.87 -6.15 10.05
N ARG A 54 13.95 -4.84 9.77
CA ARG A 54 14.34 -4.33 8.44
C ARG A 54 15.86 -4.21 8.30
N ASN A 55 16.36 -4.64 7.15
CA ASN A 55 17.72 -4.33 6.72
C ASN A 55 17.76 -2.96 6.01
N GLY A 56 17.57 -1.88 6.77
CA GLY A 56 17.57 -0.51 6.27
C GLY A 56 16.23 0.21 6.32
N ALA A 57 16.17 1.37 5.67
CA ALA A 57 14.93 2.13 5.53
C ALA A 57 13.93 1.37 4.66
N GLN A 58 12.63 1.60 4.89
CA GLN A 58 11.61 1.12 3.97
C GLN A 58 11.56 2.00 2.73
N ASP A 59 11.38 1.39 1.57
CA ASP A 59 11.00 2.10 0.35
C ASP A 59 9.49 2.36 0.35
N VAL A 60 9.08 3.50 -0.20
CA VAL A 60 7.67 3.84 -0.40
C VAL A 60 7.51 4.39 -1.81
N GLU A 61 6.71 3.71 -2.61
CA GLU A 61 6.34 4.14 -3.95
C GLU A 61 4.85 4.49 -3.97
N ILE A 62 4.51 5.66 -4.51
CA ILE A 62 3.14 6.08 -4.74
C ILE A 62 2.91 6.06 -6.25
N SER A 63 2.05 5.16 -6.71
CA SER A 63 1.65 5.04 -8.10
C SER A 63 0.16 5.36 -8.27
N GLN A 64 -0.24 5.75 -9.47
CA GLN A 64 -1.65 5.91 -9.81
C GLN A 64 -2.18 4.59 -10.37
N SER A 65 -3.37 4.20 -9.94
CA SER A 65 -4.08 3.11 -10.61
C SER A 65 -4.39 3.51 -12.03
N VAL A 66 -4.11 2.60 -12.95
CA VAL A 66 -4.57 2.67 -14.33
C VAL A 66 -5.55 1.53 -14.56
N VAL A 67 -6.49 1.73 -15.48
CA VAL A 67 -7.39 0.64 -15.89
C VAL A 67 -6.50 -0.50 -16.39
N SER A 68 -6.59 -1.68 -15.79
CA SER A 68 -5.82 -2.82 -16.30
C SER A 68 -6.21 -2.98 -17.76
N GLY A 69 -5.23 -2.90 -18.68
CA GLY A 69 -5.44 -2.85 -20.14
C GLY A 69 -6.03 -4.12 -20.74
N ASN A 70 -7.10 -4.66 -20.14
CA ASN A 70 -8.08 -5.48 -20.81
C ASN A 70 -8.49 -4.72 -22.08
N PRO A 71 -8.29 -5.29 -23.27
CA PRO A 71 -8.63 -4.62 -24.52
C PRO A 71 -10.10 -4.20 -24.60
N ALA A 72 -10.99 -4.80 -23.81
CA ALA A 72 -12.39 -4.41 -23.68
C ALA A 72 -12.64 -3.18 -22.78
N ASP A 73 -11.70 -2.84 -21.90
CA ASP A 73 -11.80 -1.73 -20.94
C ASP A 73 -11.12 -0.44 -21.45
N GLY A 74 -10.64 -0.45 -22.69
CA GLY A 74 -9.99 0.67 -23.38
C GLY A 74 -8.46 0.59 -23.37
N GLU A 75 -7.80 1.15 -24.40
CA GLU A 75 -6.34 1.24 -24.45
C GLU A 75 -5.82 2.16 -23.34
N LEU A 76 -4.75 1.72 -22.68
CA LEU A 76 -3.91 2.57 -21.85
C LEU A 76 -3.22 3.60 -22.78
N GLY A 77 -3.84 4.76 -22.95
CA GLY A 77 -3.25 5.89 -23.66
C GLY A 77 -1.98 6.34 -22.95
N GLY A 78 -0.87 6.40 -23.69
CA GLY A 78 0.45 6.81 -23.20
C GLY A 78 0.60 8.30 -22.92
#